data_AF-A0A376W195-F1
#
_entry.id   AF-A0A376W195-F1
#
_cell.length_a   1.000
_cell.length_b   1.000
_cell.length_c   1.000
_cell.angle_alpha   90.00
_cell.angle_beta   90.00
_cell.angle_gamma   90.00
#
_symmetry.space_group_name_H-M   'P 1'
#
loop_
_entity.id
_entity.type
_entity.pdbx_description
1 polymer ?
#
loop_
_entity_poly.entity_id
_entity_poly.type
_entity_poly.pdbx_seq_one_letter_code
_entity_poly.pdbx_strand_id
1 'polypeptide(L)'
;MTDKQAALPYASAYKQDEQEIKRLLVEAGMETSGNFNEPADHLAIYLELLIICIFRWERGPFLREESTVCGQKTLTALRQWLPEFVAVAISMTALVFTQH
;
A
#
# COMPACT_ATOMS: atom_id res chain seq x y z
N MET A 1 -20.31 17.64 -14.58
CA MET A 1 -18.93 17.19 -14.90
C MET A 1 -18.79 15.85 -14.19
N THR A 2 -18.72 14.74 -14.93
CA THR A 2 -18.47 13.43 -14.32
C THR A 2 -17.05 13.49 -13.77
N ASP A 3 -16.92 13.51 -12.44
CA ASP A 3 -15.63 13.33 -11.77
C ASP A 3 -14.97 12.11 -12.38
N LYS A 4 -13.91 12.32 -13.15
CA LYS A 4 -13.01 11.26 -13.58
C LYS A 4 -12.40 10.72 -12.28
N GLN A 5 -13.02 9.70 -11.70
CA GLN A 5 -12.37 8.87 -10.69
C GLN A 5 -11.16 8.24 -11.36
N ALA A 6 -10.02 8.91 -11.24
CA ALA A 6 -8.73 8.33 -11.57
C ALA A 6 -8.46 7.18 -10.59
N ALA A 7 -7.80 6.12 -11.06
CA ALA A 7 -7.25 5.10 -10.19
C ALA A 7 -6.08 5.69 -9.39
N LEU A 8 -6.41 6.38 -8.31
CA LEU A 8 -5.44 7.04 -7.45
C LEU A 8 -4.75 5.98 -6.58
N PRO A 9 -3.41 5.91 -6.53
CA PRO A 9 -2.71 4.86 -5.78
C PRO A 9 -2.62 5.14 -4.27
N TYR A 10 -3.65 5.75 -3.67
CA TYR A 10 -3.70 6.10 -2.25
C TYR A 10 -4.81 5.32 -1.54
N ALA A 11 -4.52 4.73 -0.39
CA ALA A 11 -5.51 3.95 0.36
C ALA A 11 -6.71 4.81 0.83
N SER A 12 -6.47 6.08 1.16
CA SER A 12 -7.49 7.07 1.53
C SER A 12 -8.55 7.28 0.44
N ALA A 13 -8.19 7.12 -0.84
CA ALA A 13 -9.14 7.19 -1.96
C ALA A 13 -10.18 6.06 -1.92
N TYR A 14 -9.92 4.99 -1.16
CA TYR A 14 -10.74 3.79 -1.04
C TYR A 14 -11.27 3.59 0.38
N LYS A 15 -11.43 4.68 1.15
CA LYS A 15 -12.00 4.69 2.52
C LYS A 15 -11.16 3.98 3.58
N GLN A 16 -9.88 3.76 3.33
CA GLN A 16 -8.96 3.30 4.38
C GLN A 16 -8.51 4.50 5.25
N ASP A 17 -8.30 4.27 6.54
CA ASP A 17 -7.71 5.25 7.44
C ASP A 17 -6.22 5.42 7.14
N GLU A 18 -5.78 6.63 6.77
CA GLU A 18 -4.35 6.96 6.56
C GLU A 18 -3.48 6.70 7.80
N GLN A 19 -4.08 6.68 8.99
CA GLN A 19 -3.33 6.39 10.22
C GLN A 19 -2.91 4.93 10.32
N GLU A 20 -3.56 4.03 9.58
CA GLU A 20 -3.21 2.60 9.60
C GLU A 20 -1.79 2.38 9.10
N ILE A 21 -1.44 2.91 7.93
CA ILE A 21 -0.07 2.75 7.39
C ILE A 21 0.97 3.46 8.26
N LYS A 22 0.63 4.62 8.84
CA LYS A 22 1.54 5.34 9.76
C LYS A 22 1.83 4.50 11.00
N ARG A 23 0.82 3.84 11.57
CA ARG A 23 0.99 2.90 12.68
C ARG A 23 1.87 1.72 12.29
N LEU A 24 1.64 1.11 11.13
CA LEU A 24 2.43 -0.02 10.64
C LEU A 24 3.91 0.33 10.41
N LEU A 25 4.18 1.52 9.86
CA LEU A 25 5.54 2.01 9.68
C LEU A 25 6.25 2.17 11.03
N VAL A 26 5.60 2.83 12.01
CA VAL A 26 6.16 3.01 13.35
C VAL A 26 6.42 1.67 14.04
N GLU A 27 5.48 0.72 13.97
CA GLU A 27 5.65 -0.63 14.52
C GLU A 27 6.82 -1.39 13.87
N ALA A 28 7.05 -1.17 12.57
CA ALA A 28 8.18 -1.74 11.85
C ALA A 28 9.51 -1.01 12.13
N GLY A 29 9.51 0.08 12.90
CA GLY A 29 10.68 0.94 13.13
C GLY A 29 11.09 1.71 11.88
N MET A 30 10.12 2.05 11.04
CA MET A 30 10.30 2.78 9.78
C MET A 30 9.61 4.14 9.85
N GLU A 31 10.13 5.08 9.05
CA GLU A 31 9.54 6.39 8.83
C GLU A 31 9.53 6.69 7.33
N THR A 32 8.54 7.45 6.86
CA THR A 32 8.56 7.93 5.47
C THR A 32 9.67 8.96 5.32
N SER A 33 10.48 8.86 4.26
CA SER A 33 11.52 9.84 4.03
C SER A 33 10.92 11.23 3.83
N GLY A 34 11.53 12.28 4.40
CA GLY A 34 11.11 13.67 4.14
C GLY A 34 11.27 14.12 2.69
N ASN A 35 11.96 13.34 1.85
CA ASN A 35 12.12 13.57 0.42
C ASN A 35 11.00 12.92 -0.42
N PHE A 36 10.16 12.08 0.19
CA PHE A 36 9.00 11.51 -0.46
C PHE A 36 7.86 12.51 -0.32
N ASN A 37 7.60 13.27 -1.39
CA ASN A 37 6.56 14.31 -1.43
C ASN A 37 5.13 13.76 -1.55
N GLU A 38 4.96 12.45 -1.39
CA GLU A 38 3.69 11.75 -1.52
C GLU A 38 3.17 11.35 -0.13
N PRO A 39 1.84 11.30 0.06
CA PRO A 39 1.22 10.76 1.26
C PRO A 39 1.72 9.37 1.66
N ALA A 40 1.77 9.12 2.97
CA ALA A 40 2.23 7.84 3.53
C ALA A 40 1.37 6.63 3.14
N ASP A 41 0.12 6.86 2.71
CA ASP A 41 -0.82 5.84 2.26
C ASP A 41 -0.73 5.53 0.76
N HIS A 42 0.30 6.06 0.09
CA HIS A 42 0.62 5.71 -1.29
C HIS A 42 1.02 4.22 -1.39
N LEU A 43 0.54 3.51 -2.42
CA LEU A 43 0.78 2.07 -2.64
C LEU A 43 2.25 1.67 -2.53
N ALA A 44 3.14 2.49 -3.09
CA ALA A 44 4.59 2.26 -3.03
C ALA A 44 5.13 2.10 -1.60
N ILE A 45 4.56 2.80 -0.61
CA ILE A 45 4.97 2.67 0.80
C ILE A 45 4.59 1.31 1.37
N TYR A 46 3.42 0.77 1.04
CA TYR A 46 3.02 -0.58 1.43
C TYR A 46 3.92 -1.64 0.80
N LEU A 47 4.31 -1.45 -0.47
CA LEU A 47 5.21 -2.37 -1.17
C LEU A 47 6.62 -2.35 -0.55
N GLU A 48 7.15 -1.16 -0.26
CA GLU A 48 8.44 -0.99 0.40
C GLU A 48 8.44 -1.66 1.79
N LEU A 49 7.38 -1.43 2.58
CA LEU A 49 7.22 -2.05 3.88
C LEU A 49 7.20 -3.59 3.78
N LEU A 50 6.48 -4.16 2.80
CA LEU A 50 6.48 -5.61 2.56
C LEU A 50 7.88 -6.14 2.21
N ILE A 51 8.60 -5.44 1.33
CA ILE A 51 9.97 -5.82 0.94
C ILE A 51 10.87 -5.85 2.18
N ILE A 52 10.74 -4.87 3.07
CA ILE A 52 11.51 -4.81 4.31
C ILE A 52 11.11 -5.93 5.28
N CYS A 53 9.82 -6.22 5.46
CA CYS A 53 9.39 -7.35 6.29
C CYS A 53 9.99 -8.67 5.73
N ILE A 54 9.96 -8.88 4.41
CA ILE A 54 10.53 -10.09 3.76
C ILE A 54 12.05 -10.14 3.98
N PHE A 55 12.75 -9.03 3.78
CA PHE A 55 14.19 -8.99 3.94
C PHE A 55 14.63 -9.25 5.39
N ARG A 56 13.90 -8.70 6.37
CA ARG A 56 14.13 -8.99 7.80
C ARG A 56 13.86 -10.46 8.13
N TRP A 57 12.81 -11.04 7.54
CA TRP A 57 12.49 -12.46 7.69
C TRP A 57 13.61 -13.38 7.18
N GLU A 58 14.26 -13.02 6.07
CA GLU A 58 15.38 -13.77 5.50
C GLU A 58 16.67 -13.67 6.32
N ARG A 59 16.86 -12.61 7.12
CA ARG A 59 18.10 -12.37 7.88
C ARG A 59 18.30 -13.27 9.10
N GLY A 60 17.27 -13.96 9.60
CA GLY A 60 17.46 -14.95 10.66
C GLY A 60 16.25 -15.15 11.59
N PRO A 61 16.32 -16.15 12.49
CA PRO A 61 15.19 -16.56 13.34
C PRO A 61 14.76 -15.49 14.34
N PHE A 62 15.66 -14.62 14.80
CA PHE A 62 15.37 -13.58 15.79
C PHE A 62 14.39 -12.51 15.31
N LEU A 63 14.37 -12.23 14.00
CA LEU A 63 13.48 -11.24 13.41
C LEU A 63 12.24 -11.89 12.77
N ARG A 64 12.17 -13.22 12.77
CA ARG A 64 11.20 -13.98 12.00
C ARG A 64 9.78 -13.68 12.46
N GLU A 65 9.50 -13.79 13.76
CA GLU A 65 8.15 -13.54 14.30
C GLU A 65 7.65 -12.12 14.00
N GLU A 66 8.43 -11.10 14.37
CA GLU A 66 8.10 -9.68 14.11
C GLU A 66 7.88 -9.41 12.62
N SER A 67 8.71 -10.00 11.75
CA SER A 67 8.63 -9.82 10.30
C SER A 67 7.39 -10.50 9.71
N THR A 68 6.96 -11.65 10.24
CA THR A 68 5.67 -12.24 9.84
C THR A 68 4.51 -11.38 10.28
N VAL A 69 4.53 -10.85 11.50
CA VAL A 69 3.46 -9.98 11.99
C VAL A 69 3.40 -8.71 11.13
N CYS A 70 4.53 -8.06 10.88
CA CYS A 70 4.71 -6.92 9.97
C CYS A 70 4.12 -7.22 8.58
N GLY A 71 4.53 -8.33 7.96
CA GLY A 71 4.05 -8.73 6.64
C GLY A 71 2.55 -9.02 6.62
N GLN A 72 2.05 -9.75 7.61
CA GLN A 72 0.63 -10.11 7.70
C GLN A 72 -0.26 -8.88 7.89
N LYS A 73 0.12 -7.94 8.76
CA LYS A 73 -0.61 -6.69 8.95
C LYS A 73 -0.62 -5.86 7.67
N THR A 74 0.54 -5.71 7.02
CA THR A 74 0.66 -4.95 5.76
C THR A 74 -0.18 -5.57 4.63
N LEU A 75 -0.16 -6.91 4.49
CA LEU A 75 -1.01 -7.63 3.53
C LEU A 75 -2.50 -7.49 3.86
N THR A 76 -2.85 -7.48 5.14
CA THR A 76 -4.25 -7.29 5.58
C THR A 76 -4.74 -5.90 5.21
N ALA A 77 -3.94 -4.85 5.44
CA ALA A 77 -4.27 -3.49 5.05
C ALA A 77 -4.39 -3.37 3.51
N LEU A 78 -3.45 -3.91 2.73
CA LEU A 78 -3.55 -3.93 1.27
C LEU A 78 -4.82 -4.62 0.76
N ARG A 79 -5.21 -5.75 1.36
CA ARG A 79 -6.43 -6.47 0.98
C ARG A 79 -7.71 -5.67 1.16
N GLN A 80 -7.72 -4.63 2.00
CA GLN A 80 -8.91 -3.81 2.24
C GLN A 80 -9.22 -2.83 1.12
N TRP A 81 -8.24 -2.51 0.25
CA TRP A 81 -8.42 -1.45 -0.74
C TRP A 81 -7.79 -1.72 -2.11
N LEU A 82 -6.76 -2.58 -2.16
CA LEU A 82 -6.07 -2.91 -3.41
C LEU A 82 -7.02 -3.54 -4.46
N PRO A 83 -7.97 -4.42 -4.11
CA PRO A 83 -8.92 -4.95 -5.09
C PRO A 83 -9.75 -3.85 -5.77
N GLU A 84 -10.23 -2.87 -5.00
CA GLU A 84 -10.99 -1.72 -5.49
C GLU A 84 -10.11 -0.82 -6.39
N PHE A 85 -8.86 -0.56 -5.97
CA PHE A 85 -7.89 0.16 -6.81
C PHE A 85 -7.69 -0.53 -8.16
N VAL A 86 -7.45 -1.85 -8.16
CA VAL A 86 -7.24 -2.64 -9.38
C VAL A 86 -8.50 -2.64 -10.25
N ALA A 87 -9.70 -2.76 -9.66
CA ALA A 87 -10.96 -2.71 -10.40
C ALA A 87 -11.16 -1.37 -11.12
N VAL A 88 -10.86 -0.24 -10.46
CA VAL A 88 -10.91 1.09 -11.08
C VAL A 88 -9.86 1.23 -12.17
N ALA A 89 -8.61 0.79 -11.92
CA ALA A 89 -7.52 0.85 -12.90
C ALA A 89 -7.82 0.05 -14.18
N ILE A 90 -8.36 -1.17 -14.04
CA ILE A 90 -8.76 -2.02 -15.16
C ILE A 90 -9.91 -1.35 -15.94
N SER A 91 -10.93 -0.84 -15.24
CA SER A 91 -12.08 -0.19 -15.88
C SER A 91 -11.66 1.03 -16.71
N MET A 92 -10.74 1.83 -16.19
CA MET A 92 -10.17 2.97 -16.94
C MET A 92 -9.35 2.52 -18.14
N THR A 93 -8.53 1.48 -17.99
CA THR A 93 -7.73 0.92 -19.08
C THR A 93 -8.65 0.43 -20.21
N ALA A 94 -9.70 -0.33 -19.88
CA ALA A 94 -10.68 -0.79 -20.85
C ALA A 94 -11.36 0.37 -21.60
N LEU A 95 -11.72 1.46 -20.91
CA LEU A 95 -12.30 2.66 -21.52
C LEU A 95 -11.34 3.41 -22.44
N VAL A 96 -10.04 3.42 -22.13
CA VAL A 96 -9.03 4.09 -22.96
C VAL A 96 -8.71 3.28 -24.23
N PHE A 97 -8.71 1.95 -24.15
CA PHE A 97 -8.30 1.08 -25.27
C PHE A 97 -9.46 0.55 -26.14
N THR A 98 -10.73 0.78 -25.78
CA THR A 98 -11.90 0.41 -26.61
C THR A 98 -12.46 1.56 -27.44
N GLN A 99 -11.90 2.77 -27.34
CA GLN A 99 -12.28 3.93 -28.16
C GLN A 99 -11.46 4.06 -29.46
N HIS A 100 -10.78 3.00 -29.89
CA HIS A 100 -10.04 2.94 -31.15
C HIS A 100 -10.55 1.82 -32.05
#